data_AF-A0A645ITP9-F1
#
_entry.id   AF-A0A645ITP9-F1
#
_cell.length_a   1.000
_cell.length_b   1.000
_cell.length_c   1.000
_cell.angle_alpha   90.00
_cell.angle_beta   90.00
_cell.angle_gamma   90.00
#
_symmetry.space_group_name_H-M   'P 1'
#
loop_
_entity.id
_entity.type
_entity.pdbx_description
1 polymer ?
#
loop_
_entity_poly.entity_id
_entity_poly.type
_entity_poly.pdbx_seq_one_letter_code
_entity_poly.pdbx_strand_id
1 'polypeptide(L)'
;MDGTAALAPLGGIGEELGGYKGYGYSTVVEILSAALQAGNFMKALTGLDENGKKVPYHLGHFFIAIDTEAFMGADVFKKIAGDILRELRASQKAPDAERIYTAGEKEYLHWLERKDKGVPIGESVQKEFIAIRDAQHLPIRFPFEK
;
A
#
# COMPACT_ATOMS: atom_id res chain seq x y z
N MET A 1 -15.97 8.65 16.18
CA MET A 1 -15.77 9.26 14.84
C MET A 1 -17.13 9.70 14.33
N ASP A 2 -17.28 10.98 14.01
CA ASP A 2 -18.52 11.58 13.50
C ASP A 2 -18.81 11.24 12.02
N GLY A 3 -17.88 10.53 11.35
CA GLY A 3 -18.03 10.10 9.96
C GLY A 3 -17.86 11.23 8.94
N THR A 4 -17.30 12.37 9.35
CA THR A 4 -17.15 13.56 8.51
C THR A 4 -16.05 13.44 7.46
N ALA A 5 -15.10 12.51 7.64
CA ALA A 5 -14.04 12.23 6.69
C ALA A 5 -13.81 10.72 6.55
N ALA A 6 -13.79 10.24 5.30
CA ALA A 6 -13.45 8.88 4.94
C ALA A 6 -12.58 8.90 3.67
N LEU A 7 -11.74 7.88 3.51
CA LEU A 7 -11.04 7.66 2.25
C LEU A 7 -12.05 7.21 1.19
N ALA A 8 -11.98 7.81 0.00
CA ALA A 8 -12.77 7.35 -1.14
C ALA A 8 -12.25 6.00 -1.64
N PRO A 9 -13.13 5.11 -2.15
CA PRO A 9 -12.70 3.86 -2.77
C PRO A 9 -11.90 4.13 -4.05
N LEU A 10 -11.26 3.08 -4.60
CA LEU A 10 -10.66 3.15 -5.93
C LEU A 10 -11.69 3.62 -6.96
N GLY A 11 -11.36 4.63 -7.75
CA GLY A 11 -12.32 5.28 -8.66
C GLY A 11 -13.12 6.42 -8.02
N GLY A 12 -12.80 6.85 -6.80
CA GLY A 12 -13.31 8.08 -6.22
C GLY A 12 -14.75 8.02 -5.72
N ILE A 13 -15.36 9.20 -5.56
CA ILE A 13 -16.75 9.34 -5.10
C ILE A 13 -17.68 9.18 -6.30
N GLY A 14 -18.76 8.42 -6.11
CA GLY A 14 -19.81 8.24 -7.12
C GLY A 14 -19.41 7.27 -8.23
N GLU A 15 -20.13 7.36 -9.35
CA GLU A 15 -20.06 6.37 -10.43
C GLU A 15 -19.22 6.81 -11.61
N GLU A 16 -19.01 8.12 -11.80
CA GLU A 16 -18.35 8.71 -12.97
C GLU A 16 -16.94 8.14 -13.21
N LEU A 17 -16.14 8.07 -12.15
CA LEU A 17 -14.78 7.51 -12.19
C LEU A 17 -14.75 6.04 -11.73
N GLY A 18 -15.91 5.40 -11.59
CA GLY A 18 -16.04 3.99 -11.26
C GLY A 18 -15.92 3.64 -9.77
N GLY A 19 -16.22 4.58 -8.86
CA GLY A 19 -16.11 4.38 -7.41
C GLY A 19 -16.89 3.17 -6.86
N TYR A 20 -18.03 2.82 -7.47
CA TYR A 20 -18.81 1.62 -7.10
C TYR A 20 -18.01 0.31 -7.30
N LYS A 21 -17.08 0.26 -8.26
CA LYS A 21 -16.19 -0.89 -8.44
C LYS A 21 -15.16 -0.97 -7.32
N GLY A 22 -14.58 0.17 -6.93
CA GLY A 22 -13.67 0.24 -5.80
C GLY A 22 -14.33 -0.09 -4.47
N TYR A 23 -15.60 0.26 -4.29
CA TYR A 23 -16.41 -0.15 -3.14
C TYR A 23 -16.52 -1.69 -3.08
N GLY A 24 -16.82 -2.33 -4.22
CA GLY A 24 -16.81 -3.78 -4.35
C GLY A 24 -15.47 -4.42 -3.99
N TYR A 25 -14.36 -3.89 -4.54
CA TYR A 25 -13.02 -4.39 -4.20
C TYR A 25 -12.65 -4.20 -2.72
N SER A 26 -13.02 -3.07 -2.12
CA SER A 26 -12.81 -2.82 -0.69
C SER A 26 -13.57 -3.83 0.18
N THR A 27 -14.79 -4.20 -0.25
CA THR A 27 -15.62 -5.20 0.43
C THR A 27 -14.99 -6.60 0.37
N VAL A 28 -14.37 -6.96 -0.76
CA VAL A 28 -13.61 -8.23 -0.87
C VAL A 28 -12.46 -8.27 0.14
N VAL A 29 -11.71 -7.17 0.27
CA VAL A 29 -10.62 -7.07 1.25
C VAL A 29 -11.14 -7.21 2.68
N GLU A 30 -12.24 -6.53 3.03
CA GLU A 30 -12.86 -6.61 4.36
C GLU A 30 -13.32 -8.04 4.67
N ILE A 31 -14.00 -8.71 3.73
CA ILE A 31 -14.49 -10.08 3.91
C ILE A 31 -13.32 -11.05 4.13
N LEU A 32 -12.30 -11.00 3.27
CA LEU A 32 -11.15 -11.90 3.40
C LEU A 32 -10.36 -11.63 4.67
N SER A 33 -10.26 -10.36 5.06
CA SER A 33 -9.48 -9.94 6.24
C SER A 33 -10.24 -10.10 7.54
N ALA A 34 -11.58 -10.08 7.58
CA ALA A 34 -12.34 -10.19 8.82
C ALA A 34 -13.15 -11.50 8.90
N ALA A 35 -13.95 -11.81 7.89
CA ALA A 35 -14.92 -12.90 7.97
C ALA A 35 -14.24 -14.28 8.04
N LEU A 36 -13.16 -14.52 7.29
CA LEU A 36 -12.42 -15.79 7.31
C LEU A 36 -11.81 -16.12 8.68
N GLN A 37 -11.57 -15.11 9.51
CA GLN A 37 -11.00 -15.27 10.84
C GLN A 37 -11.99 -14.98 11.98
N ALA A 38 -13.28 -14.81 11.67
CA ALA A 38 -14.31 -14.35 12.61
C ALA A 38 -13.87 -13.09 13.40
N GLY A 39 -13.17 -12.18 12.73
CA GLY A 39 -12.54 -11.00 13.31
C GLY A 39 -13.43 -9.74 13.30
N ASN A 40 -12.87 -8.66 13.83
CA ASN A 40 -13.52 -7.34 13.85
C ASN A 40 -13.54 -6.71 12.46
N PHE A 41 -14.57 -5.91 12.18
CA PHE A 41 -14.77 -5.23 10.90
C PHE A 41 -15.34 -3.82 11.09
N MET A 42 -15.14 -2.97 10.09
CA MET A 42 -15.75 -1.63 10.01
C MET A 42 -15.53 -0.79 11.27
N LYS A 43 -16.61 -0.30 11.91
CA LYS A 43 -16.53 0.62 13.07
C LYS A 43 -15.86 -0.01 14.30
N ALA A 44 -15.78 -1.34 14.39
CA ALA A 44 -15.06 -2.03 15.45
C ALA A 44 -13.54 -1.82 15.37
N LEU A 45 -13.02 -1.33 14.24
CA LEU A 45 -11.60 -1.08 13.99
C LEU A 45 -11.18 0.38 14.25
N THR A 46 -12.06 1.18 14.87
CA THR A 46 -11.76 2.60 15.17
C THR A 46 -10.69 2.78 16.26
N GLY A 47 -10.33 1.72 16.98
CA GLY A 47 -9.41 1.77 18.11
C GLY A 47 -10.03 2.42 19.35
N LEU A 48 -11.36 2.44 19.44
CA LEU A 48 -12.14 2.97 20.56
C LEU A 48 -13.12 1.91 21.07
N ASP A 49 -13.28 1.81 22.40
CA ASP A 49 -14.35 1.02 23.01
C ASP A 49 -15.68 1.79 23.09
N GLU A 50 -16.71 1.15 23.66
CA GLU A 50 -18.05 1.73 23.83
C GLU A 50 -18.07 3.01 24.68
N ASN A 51 -17.04 3.21 25.53
CA ASN A 51 -16.89 4.39 26.38
C ASN A 51 -15.98 5.45 25.73
N GLY A 52 -15.53 5.24 24.49
CA GLY A 52 -14.62 6.13 23.77
C GLY A 52 -13.17 6.08 24.25
N LYS A 53 -12.79 5.06 25.03
CA LYS A 53 -11.40 4.86 25.46
C LYS A 53 -10.62 4.18 24.35
N LYS A 54 -9.36 4.62 24.16
CA LYS A 54 -8.44 4.01 23.21
C LYS A 54 -8.16 2.54 23.56
N VAL A 55 -8.30 1.68 22.56
CA VAL A 55 -7.97 0.25 22.61
C VAL A 55 -7.06 -0.13 21.44
N PRO A 56 -6.29 -1.23 21.55
CA PRO A 56 -5.48 -1.71 20.43
C PRO A 56 -6.32 -1.96 19.18
N TYR A 57 -5.71 -1.73 18.01
CA TYR A 57 -6.34 -2.07 16.74
C TYR A 57 -6.33 -3.59 16.54
N HIS A 58 -7.51 -4.19 16.46
CA HIS A 58 -7.69 -5.62 16.19
C HIS A 58 -7.89 -5.86 14.70
N LEU A 59 -6.89 -5.48 13.90
CA LEU A 59 -6.91 -5.66 12.45
C LEU A 59 -6.73 -7.12 12.07
N GLY A 60 -7.55 -7.58 11.15
CA GLY A 60 -7.34 -8.86 10.48
C GLY A 60 -6.55 -8.68 9.19
N HIS A 61 -5.74 -9.69 8.85
CA HIS A 61 -5.00 -9.77 7.59
C HIS A 61 -5.29 -11.09 6.89
N PHE A 62 -5.21 -11.08 5.56
CA PHE A 62 -5.34 -12.26 4.72
C PHE A 62 -4.15 -12.35 3.77
N PHE A 63 -3.60 -13.56 3.63
CA PHE A 63 -2.47 -13.85 2.75
C PHE A 63 -2.83 -15.02 1.85
N ILE A 64 -2.45 -14.92 0.57
CA ILE A 64 -2.59 -16.00 -0.40
C ILE A 64 -1.25 -16.22 -1.10
N ALA A 65 -0.83 -17.48 -1.20
CA ALA A 65 0.32 -17.90 -1.98
C ALA A 65 -0.15 -18.98 -2.97
N ILE A 66 0.14 -18.77 -4.24
CA ILE A 66 -0.20 -19.70 -5.32
C ILE A 66 1.11 -20.24 -5.86
N ASP A 67 1.34 -21.54 -5.68
CA ASP A 67 2.53 -22.21 -6.20
C ASP A 67 2.40 -22.42 -7.71
N THR A 68 3.30 -21.80 -8.49
CA THR A 68 3.32 -21.92 -9.95
C THR A 68 3.74 -23.32 -10.43
N GLU A 69 4.49 -24.07 -9.61
CA GLU A 69 4.89 -25.45 -9.94
C GLU A 69 3.69 -26.40 -9.93
N ALA A 70 2.65 -26.08 -9.16
CA ALA A 70 1.40 -26.84 -9.17
C ALA A 70 0.58 -26.66 -10.48
N PHE A 71 1.03 -25.79 -11.39
CA PHE A 71 0.38 -25.52 -12.68
C PHE A 71 1.33 -25.83 -13.85
N MET A 72 1.83 -24.79 -14.53
CA MET A 72 2.65 -24.91 -15.74
C MET A 72 4.16 -24.86 -15.45
N GLY A 73 4.56 -24.69 -14.19
CA GLY A 73 5.96 -24.48 -13.78
C GLY A 73 6.35 -23.00 -13.74
N ALA A 74 7.31 -22.66 -12.87
CA ALA A 74 7.73 -21.28 -12.63
C ALA A 74 8.37 -20.63 -13.86
N ASP A 75 9.11 -21.38 -14.68
CA ASP A 75 9.79 -20.85 -15.86
C ASP A 75 8.80 -20.42 -16.95
N VAL A 76 7.78 -21.25 -17.21
CA VAL A 76 6.69 -20.92 -18.14
C VAL A 76 5.91 -19.71 -17.62
N PHE A 77 5.57 -19.70 -16.33
CA PHE A 77 4.87 -18.58 -15.71
C PHE A 77 5.66 -17.26 -15.84
N LYS A 78 6.95 -17.25 -15.49
CA LYS A 78 7.81 -16.06 -15.58
C LYS A 78 7.92 -15.57 -17.02
N LYS A 79 8.04 -16.47 -18.00
CA LYS A 79 8.09 -16.10 -19.41
C LYS A 79 6.81 -15.39 -19.82
N ILE A 80 5.66 -16.01 -19.58
CA ILE A 80 4.34 -15.48 -19.99
C ILE A 80 4.01 -14.17 -19.26
N ALA A 81 4.17 -14.12 -17.94
CA ALA A 81 3.96 -12.91 -17.16
C ALA A 81 4.89 -11.78 -17.66
N GLY A 82 6.16 -12.10 -17.91
CA GLY A 82 7.12 -11.17 -18.48
C GLY A 82 6.72 -10.65 -19.85
N ASP A 83 6.23 -11.53 -20.74
CA ASP A 83 5.76 -11.18 -22.09
C ASP A 83 4.55 -10.22 -22.01
N ILE A 84 3.55 -10.54 -21.18
CA ILE A 84 2.40 -9.65 -20.92
C ILE A 84 2.87 -8.26 -20.50
N LEU A 85 3.77 -8.18 -19.51
CA LEU A 85 4.25 -6.89 -19.02
C LEU A 85 5.06 -6.13 -20.08
N ARG A 86 5.83 -6.82 -20.93
CA ARG A 86 6.55 -6.20 -22.06
C ARG A 86 5.59 -5.65 -23.10
N GLU A 87 4.57 -6.41 -23.48
CA GLU A 87 3.57 -6.00 -24.47
C GLU A 87 2.73 -4.80 -23.99
N LEU A 88 2.34 -4.77 -22.72
CA LEU A 88 1.67 -3.61 -22.12
C LEU A 88 2.53 -2.35 -22.24
N ARG A 89 3.84 -2.44 -21.94
CA ARG A 89 4.75 -1.29 -22.05
C ARG A 89 5.02 -0.87 -23.50
N ALA A 90 4.92 -1.80 -24.45
CA ALA A 90 5.11 -1.56 -25.88
C ALA A 90 3.85 -1.02 -26.59
N SER A 91 2.72 -0.96 -25.88
CA SER A 91 1.45 -0.48 -26.43
C SER A 91 1.49 1.00 -26.83
N GLN A 92 0.54 1.42 -27.67
CA GLN A 92 0.40 2.82 -28.04
C GLN A 92 0.21 3.69 -26.80
N LYS A 93 1.07 4.71 -26.67
CA LYS A 93 1.05 5.65 -25.56
C LYS A 93 -0.07 6.66 -25.74
N ALA A 94 -0.64 7.13 -24.63
CA ALA A 94 -1.52 8.30 -24.65
C ALA A 94 -0.77 9.54 -25.18
N PRO A 95 -1.47 10.54 -25.75
CA PRO A 95 -0.86 11.81 -26.08
C PRO A 95 -0.06 12.38 -24.90
N ASP A 96 1.11 12.94 -25.19
CA ASP A 96 2.04 13.53 -24.22
C ASP A 96 2.63 12.58 -23.17
N ALA A 97 2.32 11.27 -23.22
CA ALA A 97 2.95 10.28 -22.35
C ALA A 97 4.26 9.76 -22.94
N GLU A 98 5.35 9.85 -22.16
CA GLU A 98 6.68 9.35 -22.58
C GLU A 98 6.75 7.82 -22.60
N ARG A 99 6.12 7.16 -21.62
CA ARG A 99 6.15 5.70 -21.44
C ARG A 99 4.95 5.18 -20.65
N ILE A 100 4.66 3.89 -20.81
CA ILE A 100 3.72 3.13 -19.97
C ILE A 100 4.52 2.41 -18.87
N TYR A 101 3.99 2.42 -17.65
CA TYR A 101 4.54 1.67 -16.51
C TYR A 101 3.68 0.46 -16.20
N THR A 102 4.32 -0.56 -15.64
CA THR A 102 3.67 -1.75 -15.08
C THR A 102 3.75 -1.75 -13.55
N ALA A 103 2.88 -2.54 -12.91
CA ALA A 103 2.81 -2.60 -11.45
C ALA A 103 4.18 -2.92 -10.83
N GLY A 104 4.60 -2.11 -9.85
CA GLY A 104 5.89 -2.25 -9.15
C GLY A 104 7.09 -1.59 -9.83
N GLU A 105 6.96 -1.13 -11.07
CA GLU A 105 8.08 -0.59 -11.85
C GLU A 105 8.56 0.77 -11.32
N LYS A 106 7.63 1.66 -10.93
CA LYS A 106 8.00 2.97 -10.36
C LYS A 106 8.69 2.80 -9.01
N GLU A 107 8.18 1.89 -8.18
CA GLU A 107 8.74 1.54 -6.88
C GLU A 107 10.14 0.94 -7.04
N TYR A 108 10.34 0.05 -8.02
CA TYR A 108 11.65 -0.52 -8.35
C TYR A 108 12.67 0.54 -8.79
N LEU A 109 12.26 1.49 -9.64
CA LEU A 109 13.13 2.59 -10.08
C LEU A 109 13.52 3.50 -8.90
N HIS A 110 12.58 3.83 -8.01
CA HIS A 110 12.89 4.57 -6.79
C HIS A 110 13.80 3.78 -5.84
N TRP A 111 13.62 2.46 -5.74
CA TRP A 111 14.52 1.61 -4.96
C TRP A 111 15.94 1.60 -5.53
N LEU A 112 16.08 1.47 -6.85
CA LEU A 112 17.39 1.54 -7.52
C LEU A 112 18.11 2.86 -7.29
N GLU A 113 17.36 3.97 -7.25
CA GLU A 113 17.94 5.27 -6.92
C GLU A 113 18.36 5.36 -5.45
N ARG A 114 17.48 4.94 -4.54
CA ARG A 114 17.63 5.16 -3.09
C ARG A 114 18.59 4.19 -2.42
N LYS A 115 18.81 2.99 -2.98
CA LYS A 115 19.71 1.99 -2.39
C LYS A 115 21.14 2.52 -2.20
N ASP A 116 21.60 3.39 -3.11
CA ASP A 116 22.95 3.96 -3.08
C ASP A 116 22.97 5.41 -2.59
N LYS A 117 21.89 6.18 -2.79
CA LYS A 117 21.82 7.61 -2.45
C LYS A 117 21.19 7.91 -1.08
N GLY A 118 20.52 6.94 -0.47
CA GLY A 118 19.70 7.14 0.73
C GLY A 118 18.29 7.64 0.42
N VAL A 119 17.46 7.77 1.46
CA VAL A 119 16.06 8.20 1.35
C VAL A 119 15.94 9.67 1.73
N PRO A 120 15.34 10.53 0.89
CA PRO A 120 15.07 11.91 1.27
C PRO A 120 14.03 11.96 2.38
N ILE A 121 14.38 12.56 3.52
CA ILE A 121 13.50 12.75 4.66
C ILE A 121 13.08 14.21 4.71
N GLY A 122 11.77 14.49 4.72
CA GLY A 122 11.25 15.85 4.81
C GLY A 122 11.47 16.46 6.20
N GLU A 123 11.52 17.80 6.27
CA GLU A 123 11.87 18.53 7.51
C GLU A 123 10.98 18.15 8.72
N SER A 124 9.69 17.93 8.52
CA SER A 124 8.78 17.51 9.60
C SER A 124 9.21 16.18 10.21
N VAL A 125 9.51 15.19 9.36
CA VAL A 125 9.94 13.86 9.80
C VAL A 125 11.33 13.93 10.43
N GLN A 126 12.23 14.77 9.93
CA GLN A 126 13.54 15.00 10.57
C GLN A 126 13.38 15.49 12.00
N LYS A 127 12.47 16.44 12.25
CA LYS A 127 12.16 16.95 13.60
C LYS A 127 11.60 15.86 14.50
N GLU A 128 10.70 15.01 14.00
CA GLU A 128 10.17 13.86 14.75
C GLU A 128 11.27 12.86 15.13
N PHE A 129 12.20 12.57 14.21
CA PHE A 129 13.33 11.68 14.47
C PHE A 129 14.24 12.22 15.57
N ILE A 130 14.57 13.52 15.51
CA ILE A 130 15.36 14.20 16.54
C ILE A 130 14.64 14.15 17.89
N ALA A 131 13.33 14.46 17.92
CA ALA A 131 12.55 14.45 19.15
C ALA A 131 12.51 13.04 19.79
N ILE A 132 12.34 11.99 19.00
CA ILE A 132 12.37 10.61 19.49
C ILE A 132 13.77 10.25 20.00
N ARG A 133 14.82 10.58 19.26
CA ARG A 133 16.21 10.34 19.69
C ARG A 133 16.48 10.97 21.05
N ASP A 134 16.15 12.25 21.20
CA ASP A 134 16.42 13.02 22.42
C ASP A 134 15.61 12.46 23.60
N ALA A 135 14.32 12.17 23.40
CA ALA A 135 13.46 11.59 24.43
C ALA A 135 13.94 10.20 24.90
N GLN A 136 14.54 9.42 23.99
CA GLN A 136 15.05 8.08 24.27
C GLN A 136 16.55 8.07 24.60
N HIS A 137 17.20 9.23 24.70
CA HIS A 137 18.64 9.37 24.98
C HIS A 137 19.54 8.53 24.06
N LEU A 138 19.19 8.42 22.77
CA LEU A 138 19.93 7.58 21.82
C LEU A 138 21.21 8.29 21.35
N PRO A 139 22.39 7.65 21.42
CA PRO A 139 23.67 8.25 21.05
C PRO A 139 23.90 8.22 19.52
N ILE A 140 22.95 8.76 18.75
CA ILE A 140 22.96 8.76 17.29
C ILE A 140 22.90 10.20 16.78
N ARG A 141 23.74 10.55 15.80
CA ARG A 141 23.57 11.79 15.02
C ARG A 141 23.13 11.42 13.62
N PHE A 142 21.99 11.94 13.18
CA PHE A 142 21.46 11.66 11.86
C PHE A 142 22.25 12.42 10.79
N PRO A 143 22.44 11.85 9.58
CA PRO A 143 23.19 12.49 8.49
C PRO A 143 22.61 13.83 8.01
N PHE A 144 21.33 14.12 8.31
CA PHE A 144 20.68 15.39 7.96
C PHE A 144 20.93 16.51 8.99
N GLU A 145 21.52 16.18 10.14
CA GLU A 145 21.83 17.14 11.20
C GLU A 145 23.18 17.81 10.92
N LYS A 146 23.12 19.00 10.31
CA LYS A 146 24.28 19.88 10.08
C LYS A 146 25.04 20.19 11.38
#